data_AF-A0A3M1LQV8-F1
#
_entry.id   AF-A0A3M1LQV8-F1
#
_cell.length_a   1.000
_cell.length_b   1.000
_cell.length_c   1.000
_cell.angle_alpha   90.00
_cell.angle_beta   90.00
_cell.angle_gamma   90.00
#
_symmetry.space_group_name_H-M   'P 1'
#
loop_
_entity.id
_entity.type
_entity.pdbx_description
1 polymer ?
#
loop_
_entity_poly.entity_id
_entity_poly.type
_entity_poly.pdbx_seq_one_letter_code
_entity_poly.pdbx_strand_id
1 'polypeptide(L)'
;MSLRRVFEAAFVASAVLASLYWQVSNVVRINGLLASIEAKQRQLDSLETLVRQERAAIARLEAVDRIRRLASERLGMIEPRRPPIVVERLP
;
A
#
# COMPACT_ATOMS: atom_id res chain seq x y z
N MET A 1 -25.57 -52.10 28.19
CA MET A 1 -25.65 -50.67 27.84
C MET A 1 -26.75 -50.52 26.80
N SER A 2 -27.80 -49.70 27.03
CA SER A 2 -28.95 -49.66 26.10
C SER A 2 -28.56 -49.02 24.77
N LEU A 3 -28.97 -49.61 23.64
CA LEU A 3 -28.71 -49.15 22.27
C LEU A 3 -28.90 -47.63 22.10
N ARG A 4 -29.95 -47.08 22.74
CA ARG A 4 -30.27 -45.64 22.76
C ARG A 4 -29.15 -44.75 23.29
N ARG A 5 -28.45 -45.15 24.36
CA ARG A 5 -27.34 -44.37 24.94
C ARG A 5 -26.12 -44.33 24.02
N VAL A 6 -25.93 -45.39 23.23
CA VAL A 6 -24.86 -45.44 22.22
C VAL A 6 -25.16 -44.46 21.08
N PHE A 7 -26.40 -44.40 20.62
CA PHE A 7 -26.82 -43.41 19.62
C PHE A 7 -26.72 -41.97 20.13
N GLU A 8 -27.18 -41.71 21.37
CA GLU A 8 -27.05 -40.39 22.01
C GLU A 8 -25.57 -39.97 22.13
N ALA A 9 -24.70 -40.88 22.57
CA ALA A 9 -23.26 -40.62 22.67
C ALA A 9 -22.61 -40.38 21.29
N ALA A 10 -22.98 -41.16 20.28
CA ALA A 10 -22.48 -40.99 18.91
C ALA A 10 -22.92 -39.65 18.31
N PHE A 11 -24.17 -39.23 18.57
CA PHE A 11 -24.69 -37.95 18.12
C PHE A 11 -23.93 -36.78 18.75
N VAL A 12 -23.72 -36.82 20.08
CA VAL A 12 -22.95 -35.79 20.78
C VAL A 12 -21.51 -35.72 20.26
N ALA A 13 -20.85 -36.87 20.08
CA ALA A 13 -19.50 -36.92 19.54
C ALA A 13 -19.42 -36.32 18.13
N SER A 14 -20.39 -36.64 17.26
CA SER A 14 -20.46 -36.07 15.91
C SER A 14 -20.66 -34.56 15.92
N ALA A 15 -21.54 -34.04 16.78
CA ALA A 15 -21.78 -32.61 16.91
C ALA A 15 -20.53 -31.86 17.39
N VAL A 16 -19.80 -32.43 18.37
CA VAL A 16 -18.54 -31.86 18.86
C VAL A 16 -17.49 -31.82 17.75
N LEU A 17 -17.32 -32.91 17.00
CA LEU A 17 -16.37 -32.97 15.89
C LEU A 17 -16.72 -31.98 14.78
N ALA A 18 -18.01 -31.85 14.43
CA ALA A 18 -18.47 -30.89 13.43
C ALA A 18 -18.21 -29.44 13.88
N SER A 19 -18.45 -29.13 15.16
CA SER A 19 -18.16 -27.81 15.73
C SER A 19 -16.66 -27.49 15.67
N LEU A 20 -15.80 -28.45 16.06
CA LEU A 20 -14.35 -28.28 16.00
C LEU A 20 -13.86 -28.06 14.57
N TYR A 21 -14.35 -28.86 13.63
CA TYR A 21 -14.03 -28.71 12.22
C TYR A 21 -14.42 -27.33 11.68
N TRP A 22 -15.63 -26.86 12.01
CA TRP A 22 -16.12 -25.55 11.60
C TRP A 22 -15.26 -24.41 12.18
N GLN A 23 -14.90 -24.49 13.46
CA GLN A 23 -14.04 -23.49 14.10
C GLN A 23 -12.66 -23.41 13.42
N VAL A 24 -12.01 -24.56 13.19
CA VAL A 24 -10.70 -24.59 12.52
C VAL A 24 -10.80 -24.05 11.09
N SER A 25 -11.82 -24.45 10.33
CA SER A 25 -12.07 -23.95 8.98
C SER A 25 -12.24 -22.42 8.95
N ASN A 26 -13.00 -21.89 9.90
CA ASN A 26 -13.18 -20.44 10.04
C ASN A 26 -11.87 -19.73 10.36
N VAL A 27 -11.07 -20.23 11.29
CA VAL A 27 -9.77 -19.63 11.64
C VAL A 27 -8.85 -19.58 10.41
N VAL A 28 -8.75 -20.68 9.66
CA VAL A 28 -7.96 -20.72 8.41
C VAL A 28 -8.47 -19.67 7.41
N ARG A 29 -9.78 -19.58 7.23
CA ARG A 29 -10.39 -18.60 6.32
C ARG A 29 -10.12 -17.16 6.76
N ILE A 30 -10.28 -16.86 8.05
CA ILE A 30 -10.01 -15.54 8.63
C ILE A 30 -8.55 -15.15 8.43
N ASN A 31 -7.61 -16.07 8.68
CA ASN A 31 -6.19 -15.81 8.47
C ASN A 31 -5.88 -15.52 6.99
N GLY A 32 -6.51 -16.25 6.06
CA GLY A 32 -6.38 -15.96 4.63
C GLY A 32 -6.92 -14.57 4.25
N LEU A 33 -8.05 -14.17 4.84
CA LEU A 33 -8.61 -12.83 4.64
C LEU A 33 -7.72 -11.74 5.22
N LEU A 34 -7.17 -11.95 6.42
CA LEU A 34 -6.22 -11.02 7.05
C LEU A 34 -4.96 -10.83 6.21
N ALA A 35 -4.38 -11.92 5.71
CA ALA A 35 -3.22 -11.85 4.82
C ALA A 35 -3.54 -11.07 3.53
N SER A 36 -4.74 -11.25 2.97
CA SER A 36 -5.18 -10.51 1.79
C SER A 36 -5.37 -9.01 2.08
N ILE A 37 -5.95 -8.67 3.23
CA ILE A 37 -6.11 -7.28 3.68
C ILE A 37 -4.73 -6.63 3.85
N GLU A 38 -3.80 -7.32 4.51
CA GLU A 38 -2.45 -6.81 4.73
C GLU A 38 -1.72 -6.57 3.41
N ALA A 39 -1.81 -7.50 2.45
CA ALA A 39 -1.24 -7.32 1.12
C ALA A 39 -1.83 -6.11 0.39
N LYS A 40 -3.15 -5.92 0.46
CA LYS A 40 -3.83 -4.74 -0.11
C LYS A 40 -3.43 -3.44 0.59
N GLN A 41 -3.25 -3.46 1.91
CA GLN A 41 -2.81 -2.29 2.66
C GLN A 41 -1.41 -1.86 2.22
N ARG A 42 -0.47 -2.80 2.07
CA ARG A 42 0.88 -2.50 1.56
C ARG A 42 0.86 -1.91 0.15
N GLN A 43 -0.07 -2.34 -0.70
CA GLN A 43 -0.25 -1.76 -2.04
C GLN A 43 -0.79 -0.33 -1.99
N LEU A 44 -1.70 -0.04 -1.06
CA LEU A 44 -2.20 1.32 -0.86
C LEU A 44 -1.10 2.25 -0.33
N ASP A 45 -0.33 1.80 0.65
CA ASP A 45 0.75 2.58 1.25
C ASP A 45 1.85 2.89 0.22
N SER A 46 2.19 1.93 -0.65
CA SER A 46 3.16 2.14 -1.73
C SER A 46 2.65 3.12 -2.78
N LEU A 47 1.37 3.00 -3.17
CA LEU A 47 0.76 3.93 -4.11
C LEU A 47 0.68 5.35 -3.52
N GLU A 48 0.33 5.49 -2.25
CA GLU A 48 0.31 6.79 -1.58
C GLU A 48 1.71 7.41 -1.55
N THR A 49 2.74 6.60 -1.31
CA THR A 49 4.13 7.06 -1.34
C THR A 49 4.52 7.57 -2.72
N LEU A 50 4.15 6.86 -3.79
CA LEU A 50 4.38 7.30 -5.17
C LEU A 50 3.64 8.60 -5.48
N VAL A 51 2.37 8.72 -5.07
CA VAL A 51 1.60 9.95 -5.27
C VAL A 51 2.25 11.14 -4.55
N ARG A 52 2.78 10.94 -3.34
CA ARG A 52 3.51 11.99 -2.62
C ARG A 52 4.78 12.40 -3.35
N GLN A 53 5.53 11.45 -3.91
CA GLN A 53 6.73 11.72 -4.70
C GLN A 53 6.40 12.50 -5.98
N GLU A 54 5.38 12.08 -6.73
CA GLU A 54 4.92 12.76 -7.94
C GLU A 54 4.45 14.19 -7.63
N ARG A 55 3.66 14.38 -6.57
CA ARG A 55 3.25 15.73 -6.13
C ARG A 55 4.45 16.60 -5.77
N ALA A 56 5.47 16.05 -5.14
CA ALA A 56 6.69 16.79 -4.83
C ALA A 56 7.47 17.15 -6.12
N ALA A 57 7.52 16.26 -7.10
CA ALA A 57 8.14 16.53 -8.40
C ALA A 57 7.41 17.63 -9.16
N ILE A 58 6.07 17.57 -9.22
CA ILE A 58 5.22 18.61 -9.82
C ILE A 58 5.45 19.96 -9.12
N ALA A 59 5.43 19.99 -7.79
CA ALA A 59 5.66 21.22 -7.04
C ALA A 59 7.04 21.84 -7.32
N ARG A 60 8.08 21.01 -7.50
CA ARG A 60 9.42 21.48 -7.90
C ARG A 60 9.41 22.07 -9.31
N LEU A 61 8.77 21.41 -10.27
CA LEU A 61 8.65 21.91 -11.64
C LEU A 61 7.88 23.24 -11.67
N GLU A 62 6.75 23.33 -10.98
CA GLU A 62 5.96 24.56 -10.88
C GLU A 62 6.71 25.71 -10.20
N ALA A 63 7.55 25.41 -9.20
CA ALA A 63 8.40 26.40 -8.57
C ALA A 63 9.44 26.96 -9.54
N VAL A 64 10.09 26.09 -10.31
CA VAL A 64 11.03 26.51 -11.38
C VAL A 64 10.31 27.37 -12.42
N ASP A 65 9.14 26.97 -12.88
CA ASP A 65 8.36 27.73 -13.85
C ASP A 65 7.91 29.09 -13.30
N ARG A 66 7.57 29.17 -12.00
CA ARG A 66 7.26 30.44 -11.35
C ARG A 66 8.46 31.36 -11.28
N ILE A 67 9.62 30.83 -10.88
CA ILE A 67 10.87 31.60 -10.79
C ILE A 67 11.27 32.10 -12.18
N ARG A 68 11.20 31.23 -13.20
CA ARG A 68 11.48 31.58 -14.60
C ARG A 68 10.57 32.70 -15.09
N ARG A 69 9.25 32.61 -14.84
CA ARG A 69 8.30 33.68 -15.19
C ARG A 69 8.63 34.99 -14.48
N LEU A 70 8.89 34.95 -13.18
CA LEU A 70 9.28 36.14 -12.41
C LEU A 70 10.57 36.78 -12.96
N ALA A 71 11.58 35.97 -13.27
CA ALA A 71 12.85 36.45 -13.82
C ALA A 71 12.71 37.09 -15.20
N SER A 72 11.87 36.50 -16.07
CA SER A 72 11.53 37.05 -17.38
C SER A 72 10.75 38.37 -17.26
N GLU A 73 9.62 38.33 -16.55
CA GLU A 73 8.64 39.43 -16.56
C GLU A 73 9.05 40.61 -15.69
N ARG A 74 9.67 40.36 -14.53
CA ARG A 74 10.03 41.42 -13.56
C ARG A 74 11.47 41.87 -13.67
N LEU A 75 12.37 40.95 -14.01
CA LEU A 75 13.82 41.21 -14.04
C LEU A 75 14.36 41.36 -15.47
N GLY A 76 13.54 41.14 -16.51
CA GLY A 76 13.96 41.24 -17.91
C GLY A 76 15.03 40.23 -18.31
N MET A 77 15.17 39.13 -17.56
CA MET A 77 16.19 38.12 -17.81
C MET A 77 15.85 37.32 -19.06
N ILE A 78 16.83 37.18 -19.96
CA ILE A 78 16.71 36.38 -21.18
C ILE A 78 17.15 34.95 -20.87
N GLU A 79 16.33 33.97 -21.24
CA GLU A 79 16.64 32.57 -21.02
C GLU A 79 17.88 32.15 -21.85
N PRO A 80 18.92 31.58 -21.22
CA PRO A 80 20.13 31.22 -21.92
C PRO A 80 19.88 30.10 -22.93
N ARG A 81 20.40 30.26 -24.15
CA ARG A 81 20.23 29.29 -25.26
C ARG A 81 20.84 27.90 -24.98
N ARG A 82 21.72 27.78 -23.99
CA ARG A 82 22.33 26.53 -23.57
C ARG A 82 22.33 26.45 -22.04
N PRO A 83 22.03 25.28 -21.45
CA PRO A 83 22.11 25.10 -20.01
C PRO A 83 23.56 25.35 -19.54
N PRO A 84 23.76 25.99 -18.38
CA PRO A 84 25.09 26.21 -17.84
C PRO A 84 25.77 24.87 -17.53
N ILE A 85 27.03 24.75 -17.95
CA ILE A 85 27.86 23.57 -17.70
C ILE A 85 28.61 23.83 -16.41
N VAL A 86 28.40 22.99 -15.39
CA VAL A 86 29.17 23.08 -14.13
C VAL A 86 30.58 22.61 -14.43
N VAL A 87 31.54 23.54 -14.38
CA VAL A 87 32.97 23.21 -14.49
C VAL A 87 33.47 22.92 -13.08
N GLU A 88 33.49 21.65 -12.68
CA GLU A 88 34.22 21.24 -11.48
C GLU A 88 35.71 21.49 -11.73
N ARG A 89 36.32 22.40 -10.97
CA ARG A 89 37.78 22.51 -10.93
C ARG A 89 38.30 21.20 -10.34
N LEU A 90 38.93 20.37 -11.17
CA LEU A 90 39.79 19.31 -10.65
C LEU A 90 40.94 19.94 -9.83
N PRO A 91 41.33 19.31 -8.70
CA PRO A 91 42.45 19.76 -7.87
C PRO A 91 43.79 19.71 -8.61
#